data_AF-A0A8B8EQL0-F1
#
_entry.id   AF-A0A8B8EQL0-F1
#
_cell.length_a   1.000
_cell.length_b   1.000
_cell.length_c   1.000
_cell.angle_alpha   90.00
_cell.angle_beta   90.00
_cell.angle_gamma   90.00
#
_symmetry.space_group_name_H-M   'P 1'
#
loop_
_entity.id
_entity.type
_entity.pdbx_description
1 polymer ?
#
loop_
_entity_poly.entity_id
_entity_poly.type
_entity_poly.pdbx_seq_one_letter_code
_entity_poly.pdbx_strand_id
1 'polypeptide(L)'
;MCLNYVQLFALFAVGETQSTCRPMGSDEIPICCPYFYLKGNTCLECPEGYQVKFGEHNCSVPCYHPNYGARCGRQCGCSKEECHNVHGCTVTVSRSSSTELCTGFASKHSV
;
A
#
# COMPACT_ATOMS: atom_id res chain seq x y z
N MET A 1 -24.57 27.71 23.52
CA MET A 1 -25.32 27.18 22.36
C MET A 1 -24.36 26.37 21.51
N CYS A 2 -24.35 25.05 21.73
CA CYS A 2 -23.50 24.10 21.01
C CYS A 2 -24.19 23.73 19.70
N LEU A 3 -23.84 24.41 18.61
CA LEU A 3 -24.26 24.00 17.28
C LEU A 3 -23.01 23.58 16.48
N ASN A 4 -22.74 22.29 16.59
CA ASN A 4 -22.15 21.38 15.58
C ASN A 4 -20.91 21.84 14.78
N TYR A 5 -19.75 21.77 15.44
CA TYR A 5 -18.44 21.70 14.79
C TYR A 5 -18.12 20.30 14.21
N VAL A 6 -18.96 19.30 14.48
CA VAL A 6 -18.79 17.90 14.06
C VAL A 6 -19.27 17.64 12.62
N GLN A 7 -19.91 18.62 11.97
CA GLN A 7 -20.46 18.47 10.62
C GLN A 7 -19.55 19.00 9.49
N LEU A 8 -18.32 19.46 9.80
CA LEU A 8 -17.40 19.99 8.78
C LEU A 8 -16.13 19.14 8.59
N PHE A 9 -15.96 18.06 9.36
CA PHE A 9 -14.90 17.05 9.16
C PHE A 9 -15.35 15.84 8.33
N ALA A 10 -16.48 15.97 7.63
CA ALA A 10 -16.92 15.02 6.62
C ALA A 10 -16.60 15.50 5.19
N LEU A 11 -15.61 16.38 5.02
CA LEU A 11 -14.94 16.55 3.72
C LEU A 11 -13.90 15.43 3.58
N PHE A 12 -14.44 14.23 3.39
CA PHE A 12 -13.86 13.09 2.70
C PHE A 12 -12.34 13.11 2.54
N ALA A 13 -11.61 12.80 3.61
CA ALA A 13 -10.30 12.16 3.49
C ALA A 13 -10.51 10.67 3.15
N VAL A 14 -11.41 10.36 2.21
CA VAL A 14 -11.30 9.09 1.49
C VAL A 14 -10.19 9.38 0.50
N GLY A 15 -8.97 8.97 0.84
CA GLY A 15 -7.97 8.71 -0.19
C GLY A 15 -8.55 7.63 -1.08
N GLU A 16 -9.36 8.03 -2.07
CA GLU A 16 -9.90 7.16 -3.10
C GLU A 16 -8.67 6.58 -3.80
N THR A 17 -8.26 5.38 -3.40
CA THR A 17 -7.26 4.67 -4.18
C THR A 17 -7.95 4.28 -5.47
N GLN A 18 -7.80 5.11 -6.49
CA GLN A 18 -8.43 4.93 -7.78
C GLN A 18 -7.97 3.58 -8.35
N SER A 19 -8.85 2.58 -8.27
CA SER A 19 -8.56 1.20 -8.71
C SER A 19 -8.68 1.05 -10.24
N THR A 20 -9.22 2.06 -10.91
CA THR A 20 -9.50 2.10 -12.36
C THR A 20 -8.83 3.30 -13.03
N CYS A 21 -8.03 3.09 -14.06
CA CYS A 21 -7.16 4.13 -14.65
C CYS A 21 -7.63 4.67 -16.01
N ARG A 22 -8.68 4.09 -16.60
CA ARG A 22 -9.36 4.59 -17.81
C ARG A 22 -10.87 4.43 -17.68
N PRO A 23 -11.66 5.26 -18.38
CA PRO A 23 -13.09 5.03 -18.51
C PRO A 23 -13.36 3.65 -19.13
N MET A 24 -14.43 2.98 -18.67
CA MET A 24 -14.91 1.71 -19.18
C MET A 24 -15.00 1.74 -20.72
N GLY A 25 -14.58 0.64 -21.36
CA GLY A 25 -14.81 0.43 -22.78
C GLY A 25 -16.31 0.25 -23.09
N SER A 26 -16.64 0.12 -24.38
CA SER A 26 -18.00 -0.14 -24.89
C SER A 26 -18.67 -1.39 -24.32
N ASP A 27 -17.88 -2.33 -23.80
CA ASP A 27 -18.32 -3.64 -23.33
C ASP A 27 -18.52 -3.72 -21.80
N GLU A 28 -18.59 -2.59 -21.10
CA GLU A 28 -18.80 -2.50 -19.64
C GLU A 28 -17.69 -3.14 -18.77
N ILE A 29 -16.55 -3.52 -19.36
CA ILE A 29 -15.40 -4.09 -18.64
C ILE A 29 -14.48 -2.96 -18.14
N PRO A 30 -14.20 -2.86 -16.83
CA PRO A 30 -13.33 -1.82 -16.28
C PRO A 30 -11.85 -2.10 -16.53
N ILE A 31 -11.09 -1.05 -16.83
CA ILE A 31 -9.63 -1.11 -16.95
C ILE A 31 -9.00 -0.78 -15.59
N CYS A 32 -8.40 -1.79 -14.96
CA CYS A 32 -7.76 -1.65 -13.67
C CYS A 32 -6.43 -0.89 -13.75
N CYS A 33 -6.15 -0.10 -12.71
CA CYS A 33 -4.86 0.55 -12.53
C CYS A 33 -3.74 -0.48 -12.30
N PRO A 34 -2.46 -0.09 -12.47
CA PRO A 34 -1.33 -0.92 -12.05
C PRO A 34 -1.50 -1.39 -10.60
N TYR A 35 -1.09 -2.63 -10.30
CA TYR A 35 -1.25 -3.32 -9.00
C TYR A 35 -2.68 -3.78 -8.66
N PHE A 36 -3.64 -3.57 -9.55
CA PHE A 36 -4.98 -4.13 -9.45
C PHE A 36 -5.23 -5.15 -10.56
N TYR A 37 -5.93 -6.22 -10.24
CA TYR A 37 -6.35 -7.24 -11.19
C TYR A 37 -7.87 -7.28 -11.32
N LEU A 38 -8.35 -7.64 -12.51
CA LEU A 38 -9.77 -7.77 -12.79
C LEU A 38 -10.28 -9.12 -12.29
N LYS A 39 -11.28 -9.09 -11.40
CA LYS A 39 -12.02 -10.28 -10.97
C LYS A 39 -13.51 -10.05 -11.20
N GLY A 40 -14.07 -10.65 -12.24
CA GLY A 40 -15.42 -10.34 -12.70
C GLY A 40 -15.47 -8.93 -13.28
N ASN A 41 -16.19 -8.02 -12.63
CA ASN A 41 -16.30 -6.60 -13.02
C ASN A 41 -15.74 -5.63 -11.97
N THR A 42 -14.83 -6.12 -11.11
CA THR A 42 -14.24 -5.35 -10.01
C THR A 42 -12.72 -5.44 -10.06
N CYS A 43 -12.08 -4.29 -9.89
CA CYS A 43 -10.63 -4.20 -9.74
C CYS A 43 -10.25 -4.43 -8.28
N LEU A 44 -9.52 -5.50 -8.02
CA LEU A 44 -9.05 -5.86 -6.69
C LEU A 44 -7.56 -5.60 -6.59
N GLU A 45 -7.12 -5.09 -5.45
CA GLU A 45 -5.70 -4.90 -5.18
C GLU A 45 -4.99 -6.24 -5.01
N CYS A 46 -3.74 -6.32 -5.48
CA CYS A 46 -2.90 -7.46 -5.23
C CYS A 46 -2.50 -7.59 -3.75
N PRO A 47 -2.28 -8.82 -3.24
CA PRO A 47 -1.70 -9.02 -1.92
C PRO A 47 -0.38 -8.26 -1.76
N GLU A 48 -0.06 -7.88 -0.53
CA GLU A 48 1.18 -7.17 -0.21
C GLU A 48 2.40 -7.93 -0.76
N GLY A 49 3.32 -7.20 -1.40
CA GLY A 49 4.50 -7.79 -1.99
C GLY A 49 4.28 -8.50 -3.32
N TYR A 50 3.09 -8.44 -3.89
CA TYR A 50 2.77 -8.98 -5.21
C TYR A 50 2.19 -7.91 -6.15
N GLN A 51 2.37 -8.13 -7.44
CA GLN A 51 1.90 -7.29 -8.51
C GLN A 51 1.30 -8.14 -9.64
N VAL A 52 0.53 -7.47 -10.50
CA VAL A 52 0.06 -8.06 -11.76
C VAL A 52 1.20 -8.20 -12.75
N LYS A 53 1.15 -9.26 -13.56
CA LYS A 53 1.99 -9.40 -14.75
C LYS A 53 1.26 -8.76 -15.93
N PHE A 54 1.96 -7.99 -16.76
CA PHE A 54 1.36 -7.44 -17.98
C PHE A 54 0.75 -8.56 -18.82
N GLY A 55 -0.56 -8.47 -19.09
CA GLY A 55 -1.31 -9.47 -19.84
C GLY A 55 -1.91 -10.62 -19.01
N GLU A 56 -1.66 -10.69 -17.70
CA GLU A 56 -2.31 -11.64 -16.80
C GLU A 56 -3.10 -10.91 -15.71
N HIS A 57 -4.27 -11.45 -15.36
CA HIS A 57 -5.11 -10.91 -14.29
C HIS A 57 -4.82 -11.58 -12.94
N ASN A 58 -3.57 -12.01 -12.70
CA ASN A 58 -3.18 -12.73 -11.49
C ASN A 58 -2.04 -12.01 -10.77
N CYS A 59 -2.16 -11.91 -9.45
CA CYS A 59 -1.16 -11.32 -8.56
C CYS A 59 -0.10 -12.34 -8.16
N SER A 60 0.55 -12.96 -9.15
CA SER A 60 1.53 -14.03 -8.92
C SER A 60 2.98 -13.55 -9.02
N VAL A 61 3.20 -12.30 -9.43
CA VAL A 61 4.55 -11.74 -9.58
C VAL A 61 4.93 -11.06 -8.28
N PRO A 62 5.99 -11.49 -7.58
CA PRO A 62 6.48 -10.75 -6.43
C PRO A 62 7.04 -9.39 -6.86
N CYS A 63 7.00 -8.41 -5.97
CA CYS A 63 7.60 -7.10 -6.23
C CYS A 63 9.08 -7.25 -6.64
N TYR A 64 9.45 -6.57 -7.71
CA TYR A 64 10.83 -6.57 -8.19
C TYR A 64 11.70 -5.69 -7.29
N HIS A 65 12.84 -6.24 -6.86
CA HIS A 65 13.88 -5.47 -6.18
C HIS A 65 14.20 -4.16 -6.94
N PRO A 66 14.32 -3.01 -6.25
CA PRO A 66 14.37 -2.86 -4.79
C PRO A 66 13.00 -2.76 -4.12
N ASN A 67 11.90 -2.95 -4.84
CA ASN A 67 10.58 -2.64 -4.32
C ASN A 67 9.96 -3.78 -3.49
N TYR A 68 9.19 -3.41 -2.46
CA TYR A 68 8.47 -4.33 -1.58
C TYR A 68 7.20 -3.68 -1.01
N GLY A 69 6.39 -4.48 -0.30
CA GLY A 69 5.21 -4.01 0.42
C GLY A 69 3.99 -3.73 -0.48
N ALA A 70 3.03 -2.96 0.04
CA ALA A 70 1.78 -2.68 -0.66
C ALA A 70 2.07 -1.93 -1.97
N ARG A 71 1.51 -2.44 -3.08
CA ARG A 71 1.72 -1.90 -4.45
C ARG A 71 3.18 -1.72 -4.84
N CYS A 72 4.08 -2.49 -4.22
CA CYS A 72 5.52 -2.33 -4.39
C CYS A 72 6.00 -0.86 -4.14
N GLY A 73 5.35 -0.16 -3.21
CA GLY A 73 5.58 1.27 -2.96
C GLY A 73 6.73 1.58 -2.01
N ARG A 74 7.33 0.56 -1.36
CA ARG A 74 8.50 0.71 -0.48
C ARG A 74 9.75 0.20 -1.16
N GLN A 75 10.92 0.72 -0.76
CA GLN A 75 12.22 0.31 -1.33
C GLN A 75 13.13 -0.27 -0.25
N CYS A 76 13.75 -1.41 -0.54
CA CYS A 76 14.77 -2.04 0.27
C CYS A 76 16.07 -1.24 0.24
N GLY A 77 16.71 -1.12 1.40
CA GLY A 77 18.07 -0.55 1.57
C GLY A 77 19.16 -1.60 1.80
N CYS A 78 18.85 -2.88 1.58
CA CYS A 78 19.73 -4.03 1.75
C CYS A 78 19.99 -4.73 0.41
N SER A 79 20.79 -5.78 0.43
CA SER A 79 21.07 -6.63 -0.73
C SER A 79 19.79 -7.30 -1.26
N LYS A 80 19.77 -7.64 -2.55
CA LYS A 80 18.61 -8.28 -3.19
C LYS A 80 18.20 -9.59 -2.50
N GLU A 81 19.17 -10.32 -1.99
CA GLU A 81 19.00 -11.62 -1.32
C GLU A 81 18.33 -11.48 0.05
N GLU A 82 18.44 -10.31 0.69
CA GLU A 82 17.90 -10.01 2.01
C GLU A 82 16.56 -9.25 1.95
N CYS A 83 16.17 -8.80 0.77
CA CYS A 83 14.97 -8.03 0.50
C CYS A 83 13.78 -8.97 0.23
N HIS A 84 12.94 -9.18 1.25
CA HIS A 84 11.69 -9.89 1.11
C HIS A 84 10.63 -9.00 0.44
N ASN A 85 9.93 -9.51 -0.56
CA ASN A 85 8.92 -8.76 -1.31
C ASN A 85 7.77 -8.20 -0.42
N VAL A 86 7.47 -8.87 0.69
CA VAL A 86 6.44 -8.42 1.66
C VAL A 86 7.03 -7.47 2.72
N HIS A 87 8.02 -7.94 3.50
CA HIS A 87 8.50 -7.22 4.68
C HIS A 87 9.75 -6.37 4.46
N GLY A 88 10.36 -6.43 3.27
CA GLY A 88 11.59 -5.73 2.95
C GLY A 88 12.80 -6.41 3.57
N CYS A 89 13.73 -5.62 4.09
CA CYS A 89 14.98 -6.11 4.66
C CYS A 89 14.77 -6.80 6.01
N THR A 90 15.41 -7.96 6.20
CA THR A 90 15.48 -8.56 7.53
C THR A 90 16.33 -7.67 8.43
N VAL A 91 15.73 -7.11 9.49
CA VAL A 91 16.50 -6.45 10.55
C VAL A 91 17.22 -7.55 11.31
N THR A 92 18.43 -7.91 10.86
CA THR A 92 19.34 -8.60 11.75
C THR A 92 19.61 -7.62 12.88
N VAL A 93 19.07 -7.92 14.07
CA VAL A 93 19.45 -7.21 15.29
C VAL A 93 20.90 -7.57 15.55
N SER A 94 21.81 -6.96 14.81
CA SER A 94 23.16 -6.74 15.32
C SER A 94 22.93 -5.90 16.58
N ARG A 95 23.35 -6.44 17.72
CA ARG A 95 23.15 -5.86 19.04
C ARG A 95 24.00 -4.60 19.20
N SER A 96 23.70 -3.58 18.42
CA SER A 96 24.05 -2.19 18.66
C SER A 96 22.75 -1.47 18.99
N SER A 97 22.64 -1.02 20.24
CA SER A 97 21.45 -0.41 20.84
C SER A 97 20.72 0.59 19.94
N SER A 98 19.49 0.26 19.57
CA SER A 98 18.33 1.15 19.67
C SER A 98 17.07 0.29 19.65
N THR A 99 16.70 -0.21 20.83
CA THR A 99 15.37 -0.74 21.09
C THR A 99 14.33 0.35 20.81
N GLU A 100 13.64 0.29 19.67
CA GLU A 100 12.31 0.90 19.56
C GLU A 100 11.28 -0.18 19.88
N LEU A 101 11.23 -0.48 21.18
CA LEU A 101 10.09 -1.08 21.84
C LEU A 101 8.94 -0.06 21.74
N CYS A 102 7.75 -0.51 21.38
CA CYS A 102 6.53 0.30 21.42
C CYS A 102 6.39 0.98 22.80
N THR A 103 6.82 2.23 22.90
CA THR A 103 6.50 3.11 24.01
C THR A 103 5.71 4.25 23.41
N GLY A 104 4.44 4.32 23.81
CA GLY A 104 3.51 5.30 23.26
C GLY A 104 4.03 6.72 23.42
N PHE A 105 4.00 7.49 22.35
CA PHE A 105 4.15 8.93 22.43
C PHE A 105 2.82 9.53 22.89
N ALA A 106 2.71 9.78 24.19
CA ALA A 106 1.89 10.88 24.68
C ALA A 106 2.55 12.19 24.19
N SER A 107 2.01 12.77 23.11
CA SER A 107 2.43 14.08 22.64
C SER A 107 2.08 15.13 23.70
N LYS A 108 3.11 15.59 24.44
CA LYS A 108 3.00 16.76 25.30
C LYS A 108 2.84 18.02 24.43
N HIS A 109 1.71 18.67 24.58
CA HIS A 109 1.53 20.09 24.37
C HIS A 109 2.47 20.87 25.30
N SER A 110 3.24 21.82 24.76
CA SER A 110 3.91 22.84 25.56
C SER A 110 4.01 24.16 24.81
N VAL A 111 3.25 25.10 25.37
CA VAL A 111 3.35 26.58 25.44
C VAL A 111 3.25 27.38 24.16
#